data_AF-A0A661JRM9-F1
#
_entry.id   AF-A0A661JRM9-F1
#
_cell.length_a   1.000
_cell.length_b   1.000
_cell.length_c   1.000
_cell.angle_alpha   90.00
_cell.angle_beta   90.00
_cell.angle_gamma   90.00
#
_symmetry.space_group_name_H-M   'P 1'
#
loop_
_entity.id
_entity.type
_entity.pdbx_description
1 polymer ?
#
loop_
_entity_poly.entity_id
_entity_poly.type
_entity_poly.pdbx_seq_one_letter_code
_entity_poly.pdbx_strand_id
1 'polypeptide(L)'
;MEHPILLLDFINHPLAHYLEKHFGLVDPNHLYHVTYMWFYMFLFIGISLVATRGLKLVPGRVQNFLEVAVGGLRDTVKNTMGDEGMRFFALIATLFIFIFVANLGDIAPGMYSPTANVNTNASMAIIVFLLTHIVGIRVHGMKY
;
A
#
# COMPACT_ATOMS: atom_id res chain seq x y z
N MET A 1 20.76 -5.43 -3.29
CA MET A 1 21.30 -6.05 -2.06
C MET A 1 20.53 -7.34 -1.88
N GLU A 2 21.17 -8.47 -2.13
CA GLU A 2 20.54 -9.78 -1.98
C GLU A 2 20.43 -10.07 -0.48
N HIS A 3 19.22 -10.03 0.06
CA HIS A 3 18.99 -10.52 1.42
C HIS A 3 19.17 -12.04 1.40
N PRO A 4 20.04 -12.61 2.26
CA PRO A 4 20.44 -14.01 2.16
C PRO A 4 19.31 -15.01 2.43
N ILE A 5 18.19 -14.57 3.03
CA ILE A 5 17.00 -15.38 3.28
C ILE A 5 15.77 -14.47 3.26
N LEU A 6 14.95 -14.55 2.22
CA LEU A 6 13.63 -13.92 2.17
C LEU A 6 12.57 -14.92 2.60
N LEU A 7 11.58 -14.45 3.37
CA LEU A 7 10.51 -15.27 3.95
C LEU A 7 9.74 -16.05 2.88
N LEU A 8 9.56 -15.45 1.70
CA LEU A 8 8.81 -16.06 0.60
C LEU A 8 9.68 -16.88 -0.36
N ASP A 9 10.97 -17.09 -0.09
CA ASP A 9 11.87 -17.86 -0.98
C ASP A 9 11.39 -19.29 -1.20
N PHE A 10 10.78 -19.90 -0.18
CA PHE A 10 10.22 -21.25 -0.30
C PHE A 10 9.10 -21.37 -1.35
N ILE A 11 8.40 -20.26 -1.65
CA ILE A 11 7.39 -20.17 -2.72
C ILE A 11 8.06 -19.70 -4.00
N ASN A 12 8.89 -18.66 -3.91
CA ASN A 12 9.46 -18.00 -5.08
C ASN A 12 10.41 -18.92 -5.85
N HIS A 13 11.24 -19.71 -5.18
CA HIS A 13 12.19 -20.61 -5.84
C HIS A 13 11.50 -21.68 -6.71
N PRO A 14 10.55 -22.49 -6.21
CA PRO A 14 9.85 -23.46 -7.06
C PRO A 14 8.96 -22.79 -8.10
N LEU A 15 8.35 -21.65 -7.78
CA LEU A 15 7.52 -20.89 -8.71
C LEU A 15 8.33 -20.32 -9.87
N ALA A 16 9.49 -19.73 -9.59
CA ALA A 16 10.42 -19.20 -10.60
C ALA A 16 10.85 -20.31 -11.55
N HIS A 17 11.30 -21.45 -11.03
CA HIS A 17 11.72 -22.58 -11.86
C HIS A 17 10.56 -23.13 -12.72
N TYR A 18 9.36 -23.23 -12.15
CA TYR A 18 8.18 -23.66 -12.89
C TYR A 18 7.83 -22.69 -14.01
N LEU A 19 7.81 -21.38 -13.74
CA LEU A 19 7.44 -20.36 -14.71
C LEU A 19 8.49 -20.20 -15.80
N GLU A 20 9.78 -20.23 -15.45
CA GLU A 20 10.87 -20.19 -16.41
C GLU A 20 10.80 -21.39 -17.37
N LYS A 21 10.58 -22.59 -16.84
CA LYS A 21 10.46 -23.81 -17.64
C LYS A 21 9.30 -23.80 -18.64
N HIS A 22 8.15 -23.22 -18.27
CA HIS A 22 6.95 -23.25 -19.11
C HIS A 22 6.77 -22.01 -19.99
N PHE A 23 7.25 -20.84 -19.54
CA PHE A 23 7.00 -19.55 -20.20
C PHE A 23 8.27 -18.86 -20.70
N GLY A 24 9.47 -19.26 -20.25
CA GLY A 24 10.76 -18.76 -20.75
C GLY A 24 11.02 -17.25 -20.59
N LEU A 25 10.17 -16.52 -19.85
CA LEU A 25 10.15 -15.05 -19.80
C LEU A 25 10.07 -14.49 -18.37
N VAL A 26 10.47 -15.26 -17.35
CA VAL A 26 10.40 -14.81 -15.95
C VAL A 26 11.79 -14.51 -15.41
N ASP A 27 12.10 -13.22 -15.25
CA ASP A 27 13.23 -12.77 -14.45
C ASP A 27 12.90 -13.03 -12.97
N PRO A 28 13.69 -13.85 -12.26
CA PRO A 28 13.47 -14.16 -10.84
C PRO A 28 13.33 -12.90 -9.98
N ASN A 29 14.09 -11.83 -10.26
CA ASN A 29 14.07 -10.60 -9.48
C ASN A 29 12.68 -9.92 -9.51
N HIS A 30 12.05 -9.91 -10.68
CA HIS A 30 10.70 -9.36 -10.86
C HIS A 30 9.64 -10.17 -10.11
N LEU A 31 9.81 -11.49 -10.02
CA LEU A 31 8.87 -12.37 -9.32
C LEU A 31 8.80 -12.06 -7.83
N TYR A 32 9.95 -11.81 -7.18
CA TYR A 32 9.98 -11.44 -5.75
C TYR A 32 9.13 -10.19 -5.47
N HIS A 33 9.26 -9.16 -6.30
CA HIS A 33 8.46 -7.94 -6.14
C HIS A 33 6.95 -8.21 -6.22
N VAL A 34 6.53 -9.08 -7.14
CA VAL A 34 5.12 -9.42 -7.34
C VAL A 34 4.57 -10.25 -6.18
N THR A 35 5.32 -11.25 -5.70
CA THR A 35 4.85 -12.11 -4.62
C THR A 35 4.79 -11.39 -3.29
N TYR A 36 5.75 -10.50 -3.00
CA TYR A 36 5.64 -9.62 -1.84
C TYR A 36 4.48 -8.63 -1.99
N MET A 37 4.22 -8.08 -3.18
CA MET A 37 3.01 -7.27 -3.41
C MET A 37 1.72 -8.01 -3.06
N TRP A 38 1.59 -9.26 -3.50
CA TRP A 38 0.43 -10.09 -3.14
C TRP A 38 0.36 -10.38 -1.65
N PHE A 39 1.50 -10.65 -1.01
CA PHE A 39 1.54 -10.80 0.45
C PHE A 39 0.99 -9.57 1.17
N TYR A 40 1.45 -8.36 0.82
CA TYR A 40 0.92 -7.13 1.41
C TYR A 40 -0.56 -6.92 1.09
N MET A 41 -1.01 -7.22 -0.13
CA MET A 41 -2.44 -7.17 -0.48
C MET A 41 -3.27 -8.08 0.44
N PHE A 42 -2.88 -9.34 0.61
CA PHE A 42 -3.58 -10.28 1.49
C PHE A 42 -3.50 -9.86 2.96
N LEU A 43 -2.37 -9.31 3.40
CA LEU A 43 -2.19 -8.76 4.72
C LEU A 43 -3.20 -7.63 4.98
N PHE A 44 -3.32 -6.66 4.08
CA PHE A 44 -4.27 -5.54 4.23
C PHE A 44 -5.72 -6.00 4.19
N ILE A 45 -6.07 -6.92 3.27
CA ILE A 45 -7.41 -7.51 3.22
C ILE A 45 -7.72 -8.23 4.54
N GLY A 46 -6.79 -9.04 5.03
CA GLY A 46 -6.94 -9.77 6.29
C GLY A 46 -7.12 -8.84 7.49
N ILE A 47 -6.26 -7.82 7.63
CA ILE A 47 -6.35 -6.80 8.67
C ILE A 47 -7.69 -6.07 8.59
N SER A 48 -8.12 -5.65 7.40
CA SER A 48 -9.38 -4.94 7.19
C SER A 48 -10.59 -5.80 7.60
N LEU A 49 -10.62 -7.06 7.18
CA LEU A 49 -11.69 -7.99 7.54
C LEU A 49 -11.73 -8.24 9.05
N VAL A 50 -10.59 -8.44 9.70
CA VAL A 50 -10.53 -8.66 11.15
C VAL A 50 -10.92 -7.41 11.93
N ALA A 51 -10.43 -6.24 11.50
CA ALA A 51 -10.71 -4.96 12.17
C ALA A 51 -12.18 -4.55 12.07
N THR A 52 -12.87 -4.88 10.97
CA THR A 52 -14.26 -4.47 10.72
C THR A 52 -15.30 -5.46 11.24
N ARG A 53 -14.96 -6.73 11.44
CA ARG A 53 -15.90 -7.80 11.84
C ARG A 53 -16.50 -7.65 13.24
N GLY A 54 -15.89 -6.87 14.12
CA GLY A 54 -16.25 -6.80 15.54
C GLY A 54 -16.42 -5.40 16.09
N LEU A 55 -16.71 -4.41 15.24
CA LEU A 55 -16.87 -3.02 15.68
C LEU A 55 -18.04 -2.91 16.66
N LYS A 56 -17.77 -2.30 17.82
CA LYS A 56 -18.75 -2.09 18.90
C LYS A 56 -19.00 -0.61 19.12
N LEU A 57 -20.20 -0.27 19.60
CA LEU A 57 -20.54 1.09 20.03
C LEU A 57 -19.64 1.59 21.17
N VAL A 58 -19.30 0.72 22.13
CA VAL A 58 -18.26 0.98 23.13
C VAL A 58 -16.97 0.33 22.63
N PRO A 59 -15.98 1.11 22.17
CA PRO A 59 -14.81 0.56 21.51
C PRO A 59 -13.93 -0.22 22.49
N GLY A 60 -13.44 -1.38 22.04
CA GLY A 60 -12.36 -2.09 22.74
C GLY A 60 -11.00 -1.39 22.56
N ARG A 61 -9.95 -1.88 23.22
CA ARG A 61 -8.61 -1.29 23.17
C ARG A 61 -8.05 -1.13 21.74
N VAL A 62 -8.20 -2.18 20.91
CA VAL A 62 -7.70 -2.17 19.52
C VAL A 62 -8.51 -1.21 18.65
N GLN A 63 -9.84 -1.22 18.79
CA GLN A 63 -10.71 -0.29 18.07
C GLN A 63 -10.38 1.16 18.42
N ASN A 64 -10.18 1.47 19.70
CA ASN A 64 -9.81 2.80 20.15
C ASN A 64 -8.49 3.28 19.52
N PHE A 65 -7.46 2.43 19.49
CA PHE A 65 -6.20 2.77 18.83
C PHE A 65 -6.38 3.06 17.34
N LEU A 66 -7.14 2.20 16.63
CA LEU A 66 -7.40 2.38 15.20
C LEU A 66 -8.23 3.64 14.92
N GLU A 67 -9.23 3.93 15.75
CA GLU A 67 -10.06 5.14 15.63
C GLU A 67 -9.23 6.41 15.84
N VAL A 68 -8.32 6.42 16.82
CA VAL A 68 -7.41 7.54 17.03
C VAL A 68 -6.45 7.70 15.85
N ALA A 69 -5.90 6.62 15.32
CA ALA A 69 -4.99 6.68 14.17
C ALA A 69 -5.69 7.18 12.90
N VAL A 70 -6.86 6.62 12.55
CA VAL A 70 -7.65 7.03 11.38
C VAL A 70 -8.23 8.42 11.57
N GLY A 71 -8.66 8.77 12.79
CA GLY A 71 -9.13 10.10 13.15
C GLY A 71 -8.04 11.16 13.00
N GLY A 72 -6.83 10.89 13.49
CA GLY A 72 -5.69 11.79 13.31
C GLY A 72 -5.32 11.99 11.84
N LEU A 73 -5.38 10.94 11.03
CA LEU A 73 -5.17 11.04 9.59
C LEU A 73 -6.27 11.86 8.90
N ARG A 74 -7.53 11.66 9.30
CA ARG A 74 -8.68 12.43 8.82
C ARG A 74 -8.53 13.91 9.14
N ASP A 75 -8.15 14.24 10.36
CA ASP A 75 -7.95 15.61 10.79
C ASP A 75 -6.76 16.26 10.09
N THR A 76 -5.68 15.49 9.83
CA THR A 76 -4.55 15.96 9.04
C THR A 76 -4.97 16.37 7.63
N VAL A 77 -5.77 15.52 6.95
CA VAL A 77 -6.29 15.81 5.61
C VAL A 77 -7.22 17.01 5.64
N LYS A 78 -8.17 17.05 6.58
CA LYS A 78 -9.13 18.16 6.71
C LYS A 78 -8.44 19.49 7.01
N ASN A 79 -7.46 19.51 7.91
CA ASN A 79 -6.74 20.74 8.27
C ASN A 79 -5.86 21.24 7.13
N THR A 80 -5.36 20.35 6.27
CA THR A 80 -4.47 20.70 5.15
C THR A 80 -5.26 21.12 3.91
N MET A 81 -6.34 20.42 3.58
CA MET A 81 -7.06 20.56 2.32
C MET A 81 -8.49 21.13 2.46
N GLY A 82 -8.95 21.36 3.69
CA GLY A 82 -10.32 21.77 3.98
C GLY A 82 -11.35 20.65 3.78
N ASP A 83 -12.63 20.99 3.94
CA ASP A 83 -13.74 20.04 3.81
C ASP A 83 -13.85 19.46 2.38
N GLU A 84 -13.58 20.27 1.35
CA GLU A 84 -13.54 19.82 -0.05
C GLU A 84 -12.44 18.76 -0.30
N GLY A 85 -11.36 18.78 0.48
CA GLY A 85 -10.30 17.79 0.42
C GLY A 85 -10.73 16.40 0.90
N MET A 86 -11.77 16.31 1.72
CA MET A 86 -12.23 15.05 2.31
C MET A 86 -12.74 14.04 1.28
N ARG A 87 -13.13 14.49 0.09
CA ARG A 87 -13.47 13.60 -1.03
C ARG A 87 -12.29 12.73 -1.49
N PHE A 88 -11.05 13.14 -1.20
CA PHE A 88 -9.83 12.40 -1.52
C PHE A 88 -9.28 11.58 -0.34
N PHE A 89 -9.95 11.63 0.82
CA PHE A 89 -9.46 11.00 2.03
C PHE A 89 -9.16 9.51 1.85
N ALA A 90 -10.04 8.76 1.19
CA ALA A 90 -9.84 7.33 0.98
C ALA A 90 -8.54 7.02 0.21
N LEU A 91 -8.22 7.80 -0.83
CA LEU A 91 -7.00 7.64 -1.60
C LEU A 91 -5.76 7.99 -0.75
N ILE A 92 -5.79 9.17 -0.12
CA ILE A 92 -4.66 9.64 0.71
C ILE A 92 -4.40 8.67 1.86
N ALA A 93 -5.45 8.22 2.54
CA ALA A 93 -5.34 7.27 3.63
C ALA A 93 -4.79 5.93 3.17
N THR A 94 -5.25 5.42 2.03
CA THR A 94 -4.75 4.16 1.46
C THR A 94 -3.27 4.26 1.12
N LEU A 95 -2.84 5.33 0.44
CA LEU A 95 -1.44 5.54 0.09
C LEU A 95 -0.57 5.67 1.34
N PHE A 96 -1.02 6.45 2.32
CA PHE A 96 -0.31 6.63 3.59
C PHE A 96 -0.12 5.30 4.32
N ILE A 97 -1.21 4.56 4.55
CA ILE A 97 -1.19 3.29 5.28
C ILE A 97 -0.35 2.25 4.52
N PHE A 98 -0.51 2.16 3.20
CA PHE A 98 0.27 1.25 2.36
C PHE A 98 1.77 1.53 2.48
N ILE A 99 2.19 2.77 2.22
CA ILE A 99 3.61 3.16 2.25
C ILE A 99 4.18 2.96 3.66
N PHE A 100 3.45 3.37 4.69
CA PHE A 100 3.88 3.27 6.08
C PHE A 100 4.12 1.81 6.49
N VAL A 101 3.16 0.92 6.26
CA VAL A 101 3.28 -0.50 6.64
C VAL A 101 4.31 -1.23 5.77
N ALA A 102 4.37 -0.93 4.47
CA ALA A 102 5.38 -1.51 3.58
C ALA A 102 6.80 -1.16 4.05
N ASN A 103 7.04 0.11 4.36
CA ASN A 103 8.34 0.57 4.86
C ASN A 103 8.65 0.04 6.27
N LEU A 104 7.65 -0.14 7.14
CA LEU A 104 7.86 -0.82 8.43
C LEU A 104 8.23 -2.30 8.25
N GLY A 105 7.73 -2.93 7.20
CA GLY A 105 8.05 -4.31 6.88
C GLY A 105 9.54 -4.53 6.59
N ASP A 106 10.26 -3.56 6.03
CA ASP A 106 11.71 -3.68 5.80
C ASP A 106 12.54 -3.83 7.09
N ILE A 107 11.98 -3.45 8.24
CA ILE A 107 12.63 -3.65 9.55
C ILE A 107 12.56 -5.13 9.97
N ALA A 108 11.54 -5.85 9.51
CA ALA A 108 11.35 -7.26 9.87
C ALA A 108 12.32 -8.16 9.08
N PRO A 109 13.03 -9.09 9.74
CA PRO A 109 13.98 -9.96 9.07
C PRO A 109 13.26 -10.86 8.06
N GLY A 110 13.83 -10.95 6.85
CA GLY A 110 13.30 -11.75 5.76
C GLY A 110 12.10 -11.14 5.03
N MET A 111 11.72 -9.90 5.32
CA MET A 111 10.69 -9.19 4.56
C MET A 111 11.31 -8.35 3.45
N TYR A 112 10.54 -8.14 2.38
CA TYR A 112 10.91 -7.25 1.29
C TYR A 112 9.78 -6.27 1.01
N SER A 113 10.04 -4.97 1.11
CA SER A 113 9.03 -3.96 0.83
C SER A 113 8.76 -3.79 -0.67
N PRO A 114 7.49 -3.74 -1.08
CA PRO A 114 7.11 -3.34 -2.43
C PRO A 114 7.57 -1.94 -2.85
N THR A 115 7.76 -1.02 -1.89
CA THR A 115 8.21 0.36 -2.14
C THR A 115 9.69 0.44 -2.52
N ALA A 116 10.45 -0.66 -2.37
CA ALA A 116 11.82 -0.75 -2.87
C ALA A 116 11.88 -0.82 -4.42
N ASN A 117 10.76 -1.16 -5.08
CA ASN A 117 10.66 -1.13 -6.53
C ASN A 117 10.17 0.25 -7.02
N VAL A 118 10.93 0.84 -7.94
CA VAL A 118 10.57 2.13 -8.57
C VAL A 118 9.21 2.07 -9.26
N ASN A 119 8.82 0.94 -9.83
CA ASN A 119 7.54 0.78 -10.51
C ASN A 119 6.35 0.96 -9.56
N THR A 120 6.46 0.50 -8.30
CA THR A 120 5.43 0.67 -7.28
C THR A 120 5.24 2.15 -6.95
N ASN A 121 6.35 2.85 -6.68
CA ASN A 121 6.33 4.28 -6.35
C ASN A 121 5.87 5.13 -7.54
N ALA A 122 6.36 4.83 -8.74
CA ALA A 122 5.96 5.50 -9.97
C ALA A 122 4.46 5.33 -10.25
N SER A 123 3.93 4.12 -10.03
CA SER A 123 2.49 3.85 -10.24
C SER A 123 1.61 4.69 -9.31
N MET A 124 1.96 4.77 -8.02
CA MET A 124 1.26 5.64 -7.06
C MET A 124 1.42 7.12 -7.45
N ALA A 125 2.63 7.54 -7.83
CA ALA A 125 2.92 8.93 -8.22
C ALA A 125 2.13 9.36 -9.46
N ILE A 126 2.03 8.51 -10.48
CA ILE A 126 1.27 8.78 -11.70
C ILE A 126 -0.21 8.97 -11.38
N ILE A 127 -0.79 8.11 -10.54
CA ILE A 127 -2.20 8.22 -10.13
C ILE A 127 -2.46 9.57 -9.44
N VAL A 128 -1.61 9.92 -8.47
CA VAL A 128 -1.75 11.19 -7.73
C VAL A 128 -1.53 12.38 -8.68
N PHE A 129 -0.49 12.34 -9.51
CA PHE A 129 -0.16 13.40 -10.45
C PHE A 129 -1.30 13.67 -11.43
N LEU A 130 -1.86 12.62 -12.05
CA LEU A 130 -2.99 12.79 -12.96
C LEU A 130 -4.23 13.31 -12.23
N LEU A 131 -4.50 12.79 -11.03
CA LEU A 131 -5.64 13.24 -10.23
C LEU A 131 -5.53 14.73 -9.89
N THR A 132 -4.37 15.20 -9.43
CA THR A 132 -4.19 16.61 -9.06
C THR A 132 -4.35 17.53 -10.26
N HIS A 133 -3.83 17.16 -11.44
CA HIS A 133 -3.98 17.96 -12.66
C HIS A 133 -5.43 17.98 -13.15
N ILE A 134 -6.11 16.81 -13.18
CA ILE A 134 -7.52 16.73 -13.58
C ILE A 134 -8.39 17.59 -12.66
N VAL A 135 -8.19 17.48 -11.34
CA VAL A 135 -8.93 18.28 -10.36
C VAL A 135 -8.58 19.75 -10.46
N GLY A 136 -7.31 20.08 -10.66
CA GLY A 136 -6.83 21.44 -10.83
C GLY A 136 -7.49 22.16 -12.00
N ILE A 137 -7.52 21.51 -13.18
CA ILE A 137 -8.20 22.02 -14.37
C ILE A 137 -9.71 22.14 -14.14
N ARG A 138 -10.34 21.18 -13.45
CA ARG A 138 -11.78 21.23 -13.16
C ARG A 138 -12.16 22.39 -12.23
N VAL A 139 -11.31 22.72 -11.27
CA VAL A 139 -11.59 23.75 -10.25
C VAL A 139 -11.20 25.16 -10.73
N HIS A 140 -10.06 25.30 -11.41
CA HIS A 140 -9.50 26.60 -11.80
C HIS A 140 -9.64 26.91 -13.31
N GLY A 141 -10.15 25.95 -14.09
CA GLY A 141 -10.34 26.07 -15.53
C GLY A 141 -9.09 25.71 -16.35
N MET A 142 -9.21 25.85 -17.67
CA MET A 142 -8.17 25.45 -18.64
C MET A 142 -6.86 26.27 -18.58
N LYS A 143 -6.80 27.30 -17.73
CA LYS A 143 -5.60 28.12 -17.50
C LYS A 143 -4.79 27.67 -16.27
N TYR A 144 -5.27 26.64 -15.56
CA TYR A 144 -4.53 25.92 -14.53
C TYR A 144 -3.31 25.22 -15.14
#